data_AF-A0A9D8QV70-F1
#
_entry.id   AF-A0A9D8QV70-F1
#
_cell.length_a   1.000
_cell.length_b   1.000
_cell.length_c   1.000
_cell.angle_alpha   90.00
_cell.angle_beta   90.00
_cell.angle_gamma   90.00
#
_symmetry.space_group_name_H-M   'P 1'
#
loop_
_entity.id
_entity.type
_entity.pdbx_description
1 polymer ?
#
loop_
_entity_poly.entity_id
_entity_poly.type
_entity_poly.pdbx_seq_one_letter_code
_entity_poly.pdbx_strand_id
1 'polypeptide(L)' 'KSIREGGRMILSGFYMEDIQALTEAAEKLGFSLLKVESEQEWAMLLFEANALGRRDI' A
#
# COMPACT_ATOMS: atom_id res chain seq x y z
N LYS A 1 14.87 2.93 -5.29
CA LYS A 1 13.75 1.99 -5.07
C LYS A 1 14.08 1.15 -3.83
N SER A 2 13.34 1.31 -2.72
CA SER A 2 13.77 0.77 -1.41
C SER A 2 13.17 -0.59 -1.04
N ILE A 3 12.10 -1.02 -1.73
CA ILE A 3 11.39 -2.28 -1.46
C ILE A 3 11.56 -3.23 -2.66
N ARG A 4 11.95 -4.48 -2.39
CA ARG A 4 12.11 -5.55 -3.40
C ARG A 4 10.75 -6.16 -3.75
N GLU A 5 10.67 -6.85 -4.89
CA GLU A 5 9.50 -7.66 -5.26
C GLU A 5 9.12 -8.66 -4.15
N GLY A 6 7.82 -8.77 -3.85
CA GLY A 6 7.31 -9.55 -2.70
C GLY A 6 7.58 -8.89 -1.34
N GLY A 7 8.30 -7.77 -1.29
CA GLY A 7 8.51 -6.98 -0.09
C GLY A 7 7.22 -6.30 0.35
N ARG A 8 7.04 -6.18 1.66
CA ARG A 8 5.82 -5.64 2.27
C ARG A 8 6.02 -4.24 2.81
N MET A 9 4.98 -3.42 2.70
CA MET A 9 4.92 -2.07 3.25
C MET A 9 3.71 -1.97 4.17
N ILE A 10 3.93 -1.50 5.39
CA ILE A 10 2.87 -1.17 6.34
C ILE A 10 2.74 0.35 6.35
N LEU A 11 1.54 0.85 6.07
CA LEU A 11 1.15 2.25 6.25
C LEU A 11 0.11 2.32 7.37
N SER A 12 0.35 3.08 8.41
CA SER A 12 -0.55 3.22 9.57
C SER A 12 -0.62 4.66 10.02
N GLY A 13 -1.62 5.00 10.84
CA GLY A 13 -1.85 6.36 11.30
C GLY A 13 -2.61 7.22 10.30
N PHE A 14 -3.43 6.59 9.46
CA PHE A 14 -4.31 7.27 8.49
C PHE A 14 -5.76 7.14 8.92
N TYR A 15 -6.60 8.08 8.49
CA TYR A 15 -8.03 7.95 8.69
C TYR A 15 -8.64 6.93 7.74
N MET A 16 -9.80 6.37 8.09
CA MET A 16 -10.48 5.38 7.26
C MET A 16 -10.86 5.92 5.88
N GLU A 17 -11.16 7.21 5.80
CA GLU A 17 -11.50 7.92 4.57
C GLU A 17 -10.32 7.99 3.59
N ASP A 18 -9.08 7.91 4.09
CA ASP A 18 -7.87 7.97 3.27
C ASP A 18 -7.57 6.62 2.58
N ILE A 19 -8.19 5.51 3.01
CA ILE A 19 -7.88 4.16 2.51
C ILE A 19 -7.96 4.09 0.98
N GLN A 20 -8.99 4.69 0.37
CA GLN A 20 -9.16 4.66 -1.07
C GLN A 20 -8.03 5.41 -1.79
N ALA A 21 -7.74 6.64 -1.37
CA ALA A 21 -6.68 7.45 -1.98
C ALA A 21 -5.30 6.79 -1.84
N LEU A 22 -5.02 6.20 -0.67
CA LEU A 22 -3.78 5.47 -0.40
C LEU A 22 -3.65 4.22 -1.29
N THR A 23 -4.74 3.47 -1.44
CA THR A 23 -4.77 2.25 -2.26
C THR A 23 -4.53 2.59 -3.74
N GLU A 24 -5.24 3.58 -4.29
CA GLU A 24 -5.06 4.02 -5.67
C GLU A 24 -3.64 4.54 -5.95
N ALA A 25 -3.06 5.27 -5.00
CA ALA A 25 -1.68 5.74 -5.11
C ALA A 25 -0.67 4.58 -5.08
N ALA A 26 -0.86 3.61 -4.18
CA ALA A 26 0.00 2.44 -4.06
C ALA A 26 -0.05 1.55 -5.31
N GLU A 27 -1.24 1.34 -5.88
CA GLU A 27 -1.43 0.58 -7.12
C GLU A 27 -0.69 1.19 -8.31
N LYS A 28 -0.75 2.52 -8.47
CA LYS A 28 0.01 3.25 -9.50
C LYS A 28 1.53 3.08 -9.34
N LEU A 29 2.00 2.84 -8.12
CA LEU A 29 3.41 2.60 -7.80
C LEU A 29 3.82 1.13 -7.86
N GLY A 30 2.89 0.24 -8.26
CA GLY A 30 3.14 -1.18 -8.41
C GLY A 30 3.09 -1.95 -7.08
N PHE A 31 2.21 -1.54 -6.17
CA PHE A 31 1.87 -2.32 -4.97
C PHE A 31 0.46 -2.90 -5.07
N SER A 32 0.23 -4.04 -4.42
CA SER A 32 -1.11 -4.61 -4.22
C SER A 32 -1.49 -4.52 -2.76
N LEU A 33 -2.73 -4.12 -2.47
CA LEU A 33 -3.27 -4.14 -1.11
C LEU A 33 -3.51 -5.59 -0.67
N LEU A 34 -2.93 -5.99 0.45
CA LEU A 34 -3.12 -7.32 1.05
C LEU A 34 -4.11 -7.30 2.19
N LYS A 35 -4.06 -6.26 3.04
CA LYS A 35 -4.88 -6.18 4.25
C LYS A 35 -5.15 -4.73 4.63
N VAL A 36 -6.33 -4.51 5.19
CA VAL A 36 -6.66 -3.32 5.97
C VAL A 36 -7.04 -3.79 7.37
N GLU A 37 -6.49 -3.14 8.39
CA GLU A 37 -7.00 -3.20 9.76
C GLU A 37 -7.44 -1.81 10.17
N SER A 38 -8.52 -1.72 10.93
CA SER A 38 -8.99 -0.46 11.49
C SER A 38 -9.28 -0.60 12.97
N GLU A 39 -9.02 0.48 13.70
CA GLU A 39 -9.37 0.64 15.11
C GLU A 39 -9.92 2.04 15.31
N GLN A 40 -11.20 2.12 15.67
CA GLN A 40 -11.95 3.38 15.73
C GLN A 40 -11.89 4.13 14.39
N GLU A 41 -11.32 5.32 14.38
CA GLU A 41 -11.16 6.20 13.22
C GLU A 41 -9.84 5.99 12.46
N TRP A 42 -8.95 5.12 12.98
CA TRP A 42 -7.63 4.89 12.42
C TRP A 42 -7.55 3.62 11.60
N ALA A 43 -6.73 3.67 10.55
CA ALA A 43 -6.50 2.58 9.62
C ALA A 43 -4.99 2.25 9.49
N MET A 44 -4.74 0.97 9.27
CA MET A 44 -3.48 0.40 8.83
C MET A 44 -3.71 -0.39 7.55
N LEU A 45 -2.84 -0.19 6.56
CA LEU A 45 -2.86 -0.88 5.29
C LEU A 45 -1.55 -1.65 5.10
N LEU A 46 -1.65 -2.92 4.73
CA LEU A 46 -0.54 -3.77 4.34
C LEU A 46 -0.54 -3.92 2.83
N PHE A 47 0.56 -3.52 2.21
CA PHE A 47 0.79 -3.66 0.77
C PHE A 47 1.93 -4.63 0.48
N GLU A 48 1.91 -5.23 -0.71
CA GLU A 48 2.99 -6.02 -1.27
C GLU A 48 3.49 -5.41 -2.58
N ALA A 49 4.81 -5.33 -2.75
CA ALA A 49 5.42 -4.81 -3.96
C ALA A 49 5.31 -5.84 -5.11
N ASN A 50 4.61 -5.47 -6.17
CA ASN A 50 4.42 -6.28 -7.35
C ASN A 50 5.69 -6.27 -8.23
N ALA A 51 5.88 -7.34 -9.01
CA ALA A 51 6.84 -7.38 -10.10
C ALA A 51 6.65 -6.21 -11.10
N LEU A 52 5.40 -5.75 -11.26
CA LEU A 52 4.96 -4.69 -12.18
C LEU A 52 5.51 -3.29 -11.85
N GLY A 53 6.11 -3.08 -10.69
CA GLY A 53 6.93 -1.88 -10.44
C GLY A 53 8.20 -1.82 -11.31
N ARG A 54 8.51 -2.88 -12.09
CA ARG A 54 9.52 -2.87 -13.17
C ARG A 54 8.92 -2.33 -14.49
N ARG A 55 8.26 -1.18 -14.47
CA ARG A 55 8.16 -0.41 -15.72
C ARG A 55 9.48 0.31 -15.87
N ASP A 56 10.27 -0.17 -16.82
CA ASP A 56 11.53 0.41 -17.24
C ASP A 56 11.35 1.91 -17.50
N ILE A 57 12.10 2.72 -16.76
CA ILE A 57 12.45 4.10 -17.12
C ILE A 57 13.87 4.02 -17.67
#